data_AF-A0A0F8ZHI2-F1
#
_entry.id   AF-A0A0F8ZHI2-F1
#
_cell.length_a   1.000
_cell.length_b   1.000
_cell.length_c   1.000
_cell.angle_alpha   90.00
_cell.angle_beta   90.00
_cell.angle_gamma   90.00
#
_symmetry.space_group_name_H-M   'P 1'
#
loop_
_entity.id
_entity.type
_entity.pdbx_description
1 polymer ?
#
loop_
_entity_poly.entity_id
_entity_poly.type
_entity_poly.pdbx_seq_one_letter_code
_entity_poly.pdbx_strand_id
1 'polypeptide(L)'
;MTLTAQEAAEIALDWGLCRKIADRIRYCDGIRPEDGEDFAQDVLLEMIVRARRDDGNLSVSEMWRAARCVRSRYWRAYKRGRSVLSLNMVIQATERPIELWETLEGKNIDLDAWLEARLRLGELPGGVLLIAKKLERGDPLTPNQRALLIRFRKDGKPTAQEVRARNLYRSRRSQGLCVRCGEENRDSTLCPRCREVRRVDRWRRRRRNKTWQRTLRAHWKKQGRCTRCGAVPEPGRKRCSSCHAKDREHLRRWRKARAEAEARAPKQLVFPGQKG
;
A
#
# COMPACT_ATOMS: atom_id res chain seq x y z
N MET A 1 17.05 18.57 -36.66
CA MET A 1 17.85 17.80 -35.68
C MET A 1 17.83 16.35 -36.10
N THR A 2 18.83 15.97 -36.89
CA THR A 2 19.05 14.63 -37.41
C THR A 2 19.44 13.72 -36.26
N LEU A 3 18.62 12.70 -35.99
CA LEU A 3 18.97 11.60 -35.09
C LEU A 3 20.26 10.95 -35.62
N THR A 4 21.34 11.09 -34.87
CA THR A 4 22.63 10.50 -35.21
C THR A 4 22.51 8.99 -35.21
N ALA A 5 22.95 8.34 -36.29
CA ALA A 5 23.05 6.90 -36.46
C ALA A 5 23.90 6.17 -35.39
N GLN A 6 24.44 6.90 -34.41
CA GLN A 6 25.27 6.40 -33.30
C GLN A 6 24.46 5.81 -32.12
N GLU A 7 23.12 5.93 -32.09
CA GLU A 7 22.29 5.30 -31.05
C GLU A 7 21.63 3.97 -31.49
N ALA A 8 22.03 3.42 -32.64
CA ALA A 8 21.84 2.01 -32.92
C ALA A 8 22.93 1.21 -32.19
N ALA A 9 23.00 1.35 -30.86
CA ALA A 9 23.70 0.38 -30.05
C ALA A 9 23.04 -0.97 -30.36
N GLU A 10 23.73 -1.82 -31.11
CA GLU A 10 23.33 -3.20 -31.33
C GLU A 10 23.13 -3.81 -29.94
N ILE A 11 21.86 -3.95 -29.55
CA ILE A 11 21.53 -4.61 -28.31
C ILE A 11 21.94 -6.07 -28.54
N ALA A 12 23.03 -6.48 -27.89
CA ALA A 12 23.56 -7.83 -27.93
C ALA A 12 22.68 -8.78 -27.08
N LEU A 13 21.37 -8.74 -27.34
CA LEU A 13 20.39 -9.63 -26.72
C LEU A 13 20.30 -10.92 -27.54
N ASP A 14 20.42 -12.06 -26.86
CA ASP A 14 20.00 -13.32 -27.44
C ASP A 14 18.47 -13.37 -27.51
N TRP A 15 17.92 -13.00 -28.66
CA TRP A 15 16.49 -12.98 -28.94
C TRP A 15 15.84 -14.36 -28.81
N GLY A 16 16.56 -15.42 -29.17
CA GLY A 16 16.08 -16.79 -29.04
C GLY A 16 15.89 -17.19 -27.57
N LEU A 17 16.85 -16.82 -26.72
CA LEU A 17 16.74 -17.04 -25.27
C LEU A 17 15.66 -16.17 -24.64
N CYS A 18 15.55 -14.90 -25.04
CA CYS A 18 14.52 -14.00 -24.53
C CYS A 18 13.11 -14.52 -24.83
N ARG A 19 12.89 -15.00 -26.06
CA ARG A 19 11.62 -15.62 -26.47
C ARG A 19 11.33 -16.89 -25.67
N LYS A 20 12.32 -17.78 -25.50
CA LYS A 20 12.17 -18.99 -24.67
C LYS A 20 11.78 -18.66 -23.22
N ILE A 21 12.34 -17.62 -22.62
CA ILE A 21 12.00 -17.19 -21.26
C ILE A 21 10.57 -16.62 -21.21
N ALA A 22 10.19 -15.78 -22.17
CA ALA A 22 8.86 -15.21 -22.27
C ALA A 22 7.78 -16.30 -22.40
N ASP A 23 7.99 -17.25 -23.33
CA ASP A 23 7.07 -18.37 -23.55
C ASP A 23 6.98 -19.25 -22.31
N ARG A 24 8.11 -19.54 -21.65
CA ARG A 24 8.10 -20.39 -20.44
C ARG A 24 7.29 -19.75 -19.31
N ILE A 25 7.39 -18.44 -19.10
CA ILE A 25 6.57 -17.75 -18.10
C ILE A 25 5.11 -17.69 -18.51
N ARG A 26 4.82 -17.45 -19.79
CA ARG A 26 3.46 -17.48 -20.33
C ARG A 26 2.76 -18.79 -20.00
N TYR A 27 3.41 -19.93 -20.29
CA TYR A 27 2.85 -21.26 -20.05
C TYR A 27 2.83 -21.66 -18.57
N CYS A 28 3.91 -21.45 -17.82
CA CYS A 28 3.99 -21.92 -16.44
C CYS A 28 3.15 -21.10 -15.45
N ASP A 29 2.89 -19.82 -15.73
CA ASP A 29 2.26 -18.91 -14.77
C ASP A 29 0.77 -18.63 -15.03
N GLY A 30 0.15 -19.44 -15.90
CA GLY A 30 -1.30 -19.41 -16.13
C GLY A 30 -1.79 -18.09 -16.73
N ILE A 31 -0.98 -17.45 -17.59
CA ILE A 31 -1.43 -16.30 -18.37
C ILE A 31 -2.58 -16.77 -19.27
N ARG A 32 -3.60 -15.92 -19.39
CA ARG A 32 -4.75 -16.21 -20.23
C ARG A 32 -4.32 -16.45 -21.69
N PRO A 33 -4.85 -17.47 -22.39
CA PRO A 33 -4.48 -17.75 -23.77
C PRO A 33 -4.68 -16.55 -24.69
N GLU A 34 -5.73 -15.76 -24.46
CA GLU A 34 -6.07 -14.59 -25.26
C GLU A 34 -5.03 -13.47 -25.14
N ASP A 35 -4.41 -13.33 -23.96
CA ASP A 35 -3.40 -12.30 -23.69
C ASP A 35 -1.97 -12.81 -23.93
N GLY A 36 -1.82 -14.04 -24.43
CA GLY A 36 -0.56 -14.77 -24.40
C GLY A 36 0.54 -14.13 -25.26
N GLU A 37 0.19 -13.61 -26.43
CA GLU A 37 1.16 -12.97 -27.34
C GLU A 37 1.53 -11.57 -26.87
N ASP A 38 0.54 -10.75 -26.49
CA ASP A 38 0.74 -9.41 -25.91
C ASP A 38 1.64 -9.48 -24.67
N PHE A 39 1.40 -10.46 -23.80
CA PHE A 39 2.23 -10.70 -22.63
C PHE A 39 3.69 -11.01 -23.01
N ALA A 40 3.90 -11.87 -24.01
CA ALA A 40 5.25 -12.20 -24.46
C ALA A 40 5.96 -10.98 -25.05
N GLN A 41 5.24 -10.13 -25.79
CA GLN A 41 5.76 -8.87 -26.31
C GLN A 41 6.14 -7.90 -25.20
N ASP A 42 5.31 -7.74 -24.16
CA ASP A 42 5.61 -6.92 -22.99
C ASP A 42 6.87 -7.40 -22.24
N VAL A 43 7.06 -8.71 -22.15
CA VAL A 43 8.28 -9.31 -21.57
C VAL A 43 9.52 -8.93 -22.37
N LEU A 44 9.46 -9.05 -23.69
CA LEU A 44 10.57 -8.69 -24.58
C LEU A 44 10.89 -7.19 -24.51
N LEU A 45 9.87 -6.34 -24.55
CA LEU A 45 10.03 -4.89 -24.42
C LEU A 45 10.69 -4.49 -23.09
N GLU A 46 10.29 -5.12 -21.98
CA GLU A 46 10.92 -4.86 -20.68
C GLU A 46 12.40 -5.30 -20.66
N MET A 47 12.76 -6.41 -21.33
CA MET A 47 14.15 -6.83 -21.45
C MET A 47 14.97 -5.84 -22.27
N ILE A 48 14.45 -5.36 -23.40
CA ILE A 48 15.08 -4.32 -24.24
C ILE A 48 15.33 -3.05 -23.44
N VAL A 49 14.31 -2.58 -22.70
CA VAL A 49 14.41 -1.36 -21.89
C VAL A 49 15.48 -1.49 -20.82
N ARG A 50 15.70 -2.69 -20.26
CA ARG A 50 16.77 -2.93 -19.28
C ARG A 50 18.13 -3.04 -19.93
N ALA A 51 18.24 -3.77 -21.04
CA ALA A 51 19.49 -3.88 -21.78
C ALA A 51 20.00 -2.50 -22.22
N ARG A 52 19.11 -1.60 -22.64
CA ARG A 52 19.46 -0.20 -22.96
C ARG A 52 19.98 0.60 -21.76
N ARG A 53 19.70 0.19 -20.52
CA ARG A 53 20.24 0.83 -19.30
C ARG A 53 21.58 0.23 -18.89
N ASP A 54 21.80 -1.04 -19.21
CA ASP A 54 22.93 -1.85 -18.77
C ASP A 54 23.88 -2.16 -19.95
N ASP A 55 24.26 -1.13 -20.70
CA ASP A 55 25.24 -1.17 -21.81
C ASP A 55 24.97 -2.20 -22.93
N GLY A 56 23.71 -2.55 -23.16
CA GLY A 56 23.28 -3.43 -24.26
C GLY A 56 23.30 -4.92 -23.93
N ASN A 57 23.75 -5.32 -22.74
CA ASN A 57 23.79 -6.71 -22.29
C ASN A 57 22.79 -6.96 -21.15
N LEU A 58 22.26 -8.18 -21.11
CA LEU A 58 21.37 -8.60 -20.03
C LEU A 58 21.73 -10.03 -19.61
N SER A 59 21.99 -10.25 -18.33
CA SER A 59 22.22 -11.61 -17.85
C SER A 59 20.92 -12.43 -17.88
N VAL A 60 21.03 -13.76 -17.97
CA VAL A 60 19.86 -14.67 -17.92
C VAL A 60 19.01 -14.44 -16.66
N SER A 61 19.65 -14.16 -15.52
CA SER A 61 18.96 -13.85 -14.26
C SER A 61 18.13 -12.57 -14.36
N GLU A 62 18.65 -11.53 -15.02
CA GLU A 62 17.95 -10.26 -15.23
C GLU A 62 16.82 -10.39 -16.25
N MET A 63 16.98 -11.21 -17.28
CA MET A 63 15.90 -11.59 -18.20
C MET A 63 14.73 -12.22 -17.43
N TRP A 64 15.00 -13.23 -16.59
CA TRP A 64 13.98 -13.84 -15.72
C TRP A 64 13.35 -12.84 -14.76
N ARG A 65 14.14 -11.88 -14.24
CA ARG A 65 13.64 -10.83 -13.36
C ARG A 65 12.71 -9.87 -14.10
N ALA A 66 13.07 -9.48 -15.32
CA ALA A 66 12.24 -8.64 -16.20
C ALA A 66 10.89 -9.30 -16.46
N ALA A 67 10.91 -10.56 -16.85
CA ALA A 67 9.71 -11.32 -17.14
C ALA A 67 8.80 -11.51 -15.90
N ARG A 68 9.38 -11.80 -14.72
CA ARG A 68 8.61 -11.83 -13.45
C ARG A 68 8.01 -10.48 -13.07
N CYS A 69 8.69 -9.37 -13.40
CA CYS A 69 8.16 -8.02 -13.18
C CYS A 69 6.94 -7.73 -14.07
N VAL A 70 6.99 -8.11 -15.35
CA VAL A 70 5.85 -8.01 -16.29
C VAL A 70 4.70 -8.89 -15.81
N ARG A 71 4.94 -10.17 -15.49
CA ARG A 71 3.95 -11.07 -14.88
C ARG A 71 3.25 -10.47 -13.66
N SER A 72 4.03 -9.89 -12.76
CA SER A 72 3.49 -9.27 -11.55
C SER A 72 2.67 -8.02 -11.87
N ARG A 73 3.00 -7.28 -12.94
CA ARG A 73 2.20 -6.15 -13.43
C ARG A 73 0.90 -6.63 -14.06
N TYR A 74 0.97 -7.63 -14.94
CA TYR A 74 -0.20 -8.28 -15.57
C TYR A 74 -1.23 -8.70 -14.52
N TRP A 75 -0.85 -9.53 -13.54
CA TRP A 75 -1.79 -9.98 -12.52
C TRP A 75 -2.30 -8.86 -11.60
N ARG A 76 -1.50 -7.82 -11.36
CA ARG A 76 -1.96 -6.64 -10.60
C ARG A 76 -2.94 -5.80 -11.41
N ALA A 77 -2.76 -5.67 -12.72
CA ALA A 77 -3.70 -5.01 -13.61
C ALA A 77 -4.99 -5.83 -13.68
N TYR A 78 -4.88 -7.12 -13.96
CA TYR A 78 -6.02 -8.05 -14.01
C TYR A 78 -6.84 -8.06 -12.72
N LYS A 79 -6.20 -8.17 -11.54
CA LYS A 79 -6.92 -8.11 -10.25
C LYS A 79 -7.58 -6.75 -9.97
N ARG A 80 -7.01 -5.65 -10.48
CA ARG A 80 -7.64 -4.33 -10.40
C ARG A 80 -8.83 -4.22 -11.36
N GLY A 81 -8.69 -4.75 -12.58
CA GLY A 81 -9.73 -4.81 -13.60
C GLY A 81 -10.89 -5.74 -13.24
N ARG A 82 -10.65 -6.83 -12.52
CA ARG A 82 -11.70 -7.73 -12.00
C ARG A 82 -12.60 -7.08 -10.94
N SER A 83 -12.25 -5.90 -10.44
CA SER A 83 -13.16 -5.07 -9.62
C SER A 83 -14.16 -4.26 -10.47
N VAL A 84 -13.97 -4.23 -11.79
CA VAL A 84 -14.94 -3.75 -12.76
C VAL A 84 -15.90 -4.91 -13.02
N LEU A 85 -17.14 -4.76 -12.56
CA LEU A 85 -18.20 -5.75 -12.68
C LEU A 85 -18.54 -5.92 -14.17
N SER A 86 -18.88 -7.13 -14.59
CA SER A 86 -19.47 -7.34 -15.92
C SER A 86 -20.75 -6.51 -16.03
N LEU A 87 -20.99 -5.85 -17.16
CA LEU A 87 -22.23 -5.10 -17.40
C LEU A 87 -23.47 -6.00 -17.35
N ASN A 88 -23.29 -7.30 -17.59
CA ASN A 88 -24.35 -8.31 -17.49
C ASN A 88 -24.41 -8.96 -16.10
N MET A 89 -23.73 -8.39 -15.11
CA MET A 89 -23.80 -8.91 -13.74
C MET A 89 -25.14 -8.52 -13.12
N VAL A 90 -25.92 -9.53 -12.77
CA VAL A 90 -27.20 -9.36 -12.08
C VAL A 90 -26.94 -8.89 -10.64
N ILE A 91 -27.44 -7.70 -10.29
CA ILE A 91 -27.40 -7.18 -8.93
C ILE A 91 -28.67 -7.64 -8.21
N GLN A 92 -28.55 -8.56 -7.24
CA GLN A 92 -29.69 -9.08 -6.47
C GLN A 92 -30.17 -8.13 -5.33
N ALA A 93 -29.95 -6.82 -5.47
CA ALA A 93 -30.27 -5.87 -4.40
C ALA A 93 -31.75 -5.46 -4.36
N THR A 94 -32.56 -5.88 -5.33
CA THR A 94 -33.98 -5.51 -5.51
C THR A 94 -34.86 -6.73 -5.76
N GLU A 95 -36.18 -6.61 -5.52
CA GLU A 95 -37.18 -7.68 -5.71
C GLU A 95 -37.23 -8.20 -7.15
N ARG A 96 -36.77 -7.40 -8.12
CA ARG A 96 -36.48 -7.83 -9.49
C ARG A 96 -34.95 -7.91 -9.67
N PRO A 97 -34.39 -9.00 -10.23
CA PRO A 97 -33.00 -9.04 -10.65
C PRO A 97 -32.82 -8.04 -11.80
N ILE A 98 -31.97 -7.03 -11.60
CA ILE A 98 -31.66 -5.99 -12.59
C ILE A 98 -30.21 -6.21 -13.03
N GLU A 99 -29.96 -6.19 -14.34
CA GLU A 99 -28.60 -6.24 -14.89
C GLU A 99 -27.91 -4.88 -14.72
N LEU A 100 -26.59 -4.88 -14.51
CA LEU A 100 -25.84 -3.65 -14.21
C LEU A 100 -26.05 -2.56 -15.29
N TRP A 101 -26.21 -2.92 -16.57
CA TRP A 101 -26.47 -1.98 -17.66
C TRP A 101 -27.88 -1.36 -17.61
N GLU A 102 -28.92 -2.09 -17.19
CA GLU A 102 -30.28 -1.54 -17.03
C GLU A 102 -30.31 -0.42 -15.97
N THR A 103 -29.44 -0.52 -14.96
CA THR A 103 -29.22 0.55 -13.97
C THR A 103 -28.57 1.81 -14.54
N LEU A 104 -27.84 1.69 -15.66
CA LEU A 104 -27.17 2.81 -16.34
C LEU A 104 -28.12 3.51 -17.33
N GLU A 105 -29.10 2.80 -17.91
CA GLU A 105 -30.11 3.42 -18.78
C GLU A 105 -31.18 4.20 -18.01
N GLY A 106 -31.60 3.71 -16.83
CA GLY A 106 -32.70 4.31 -16.08
C GLY A 106 -32.35 5.57 -15.28
N LYS A 107 -31.06 5.91 -15.16
CA LYS A 107 -30.59 7.11 -14.48
C LYS A 107 -29.64 7.83 -15.42
N ASN A 108 -29.90 9.13 -15.65
CA ASN A 108 -29.01 10.06 -16.33
C ASN A 108 -27.73 10.26 -15.48
N ILE A 109 -26.93 9.21 -15.33
CA ILE A 109 -25.65 9.23 -14.64
C ILE A 109 -24.66 9.67 -15.69
N ASP A 110 -24.27 10.93 -15.58
CA ASP A 110 -23.16 11.47 -16.36
C ASP A 110 -21.88 10.71 -15.98
N LEU A 111 -21.56 9.69 -16.77
CA LEU A 111 -20.41 8.83 -16.60
C LEU A 111 -19.11 9.63 -16.73
N ASP A 112 -19.11 10.68 -17.55
CA ASP A 112 -17.97 11.58 -17.70
C ASP A 112 -17.77 12.41 -16.44
N ALA A 113 -18.83 12.98 -15.87
CA ALA A 113 -18.76 13.67 -14.57
C ALA A 113 -18.31 12.72 -13.44
N TRP A 114 -18.69 11.45 -13.49
CA TRP A 114 -18.29 10.45 -12.48
C TRP A 114 -16.81 10.04 -12.62
N LEU A 115 -16.35 9.82 -13.86
CA LEU A 115 -14.94 9.54 -14.17
C LEU A 115 -14.06 10.75 -13.85
N GLU A 116 -14.52 11.96 -14.17
CA GLU A 116 -13.83 13.21 -13.83
C GLU A 116 -13.78 13.41 -12.32
N ALA A 117 -14.86 13.14 -11.59
CA ALA A 117 -14.86 13.17 -10.13
C ALA A 117 -13.85 12.16 -9.54
N ARG A 118 -13.75 10.95 -10.13
CA ARG A 118 -12.81 9.92 -9.69
C ARG A 118 -11.35 10.29 -10.01
N LEU A 119 -11.09 10.90 -11.17
CA LEU A 119 -9.79 11.47 -11.54
C LEU A 119 -9.40 12.59 -10.57
N ARG A 120 -10.30 13.55 -10.35
CA ARG A 120 -10.12 14.65 -9.38
C ARG A 120 -9.85 14.12 -7.96
N LEU A 121 -10.53 13.06 -7.52
CA LEU A 121 -10.27 12.41 -6.24
C LEU A 121 -8.89 11.73 -6.18
N GLY A 122 -8.42 11.18 -7.30
CA GLY A 122 -7.08 10.57 -7.41
C GLY A 122 -5.94 11.59 -7.28
N GLU A 123 -6.17 12.82 -7.72
CA GLU A 123 -5.23 13.93 -7.65
C GLU A 123 -5.16 14.59 -6.26
N LEU A 124 -6.13 14.30 -5.38
CA LEU A 124 -6.14 14.88 -4.04
C LEU A 124 -4.97 14.36 -3.19
N PRO A 125 -4.34 15.23 -2.39
CA PRO A 125 -3.34 14.79 -1.42
C PRO A 125 -3.92 13.72 -0.49
N GLY A 126 -3.17 12.63 -0.26
CA GLY A 126 -3.64 11.49 0.54
C GLY A 126 -4.15 11.87 1.94
N GLY A 127 -3.66 12.97 2.52
CA GLY A 127 -4.17 13.52 3.78
C GLY A 127 -5.63 13.98 3.71
N VAL A 128 -6.07 14.55 2.58
CA VAL A 128 -7.46 15.00 2.34
C VAL A 128 -8.37 13.79 2.15
N LEU A 129 -7.93 12.79 1.38
CA LEU A 129 -8.67 11.53 1.18
C LEU A 129 -8.91 10.79 2.51
N LEU A 130 -7.91 10.75 3.40
CA LEU A 130 -8.07 10.15 4.72
C LEU A 130 -9.08 10.89 5.60
N ILE A 131 -9.18 12.22 5.46
CA ILE A 131 -10.17 13.03 6.16
C ILE A 131 -11.57 12.79 5.61
N ALA A 132 -11.72 12.73 4.28
CA ALA A 132 -13.00 12.42 3.63
C ALA A 132 -13.56 11.06 4.12
N LYS A 133 -12.75 10.00 4.09
CA LYS A 133 -13.12 8.67 4.61
C LYS A 133 -13.45 8.66 6.10
N LYS A 134 -12.97 9.65 6.86
CA LYS A 134 -13.22 9.78 8.30
C LYS A 134 -14.55 10.47 8.55
N LEU A 135 -14.87 11.50 7.77
CA LEU A 135 -16.18 12.15 7.76
C LEU A 135 -17.29 11.20 7.32
N GLU A 136 -17.06 10.41 6.27
CA GLU A 136 -17.99 9.36 5.79
C GLU A 136 -18.36 8.36 6.90
N ARG A 137 -17.43 8.07 7.81
CA ARG A 137 -17.64 7.20 8.97
C ARG A 137 -18.26 7.90 10.18
N GLY A 138 -18.49 9.22 10.12
CA GLY A 138 -18.99 10.02 11.24
C GLY A 138 -17.96 10.27 12.36
N ASP A 139 -16.68 10.01 12.12
CA ASP A 139 -15.62 10.20 13.12
C ASP A 139 -15.22 11.69 13.23
N PRO A 140 -15.05 12.25 14.45
CA PRO A 140 -14.71 13.66 14.61
C PRO A 140 -13.28 13.97 14.12
N LEU A 141 -13.13 15.08 13.38
CA LEU A 141 -11.83 15.55 12.89
C LEU A 141 -10.97 16.14 14.01
N THR A 142 -9.67 15.83 13.99
CA THR A 142 -8.70 16.47 14.88
C THR A 142 -8.41 17.92 14.46
N PRO A 143 -7.90 18.79 15.34
CA PRO A 143 -7.57 20.17 14.99
C PRO A 143 -6.62 20.29 13.79
N ASN A 144 -5.62 19.40 13.71
CA ASN A 144 -4.69 19.35 12.58
C ASN A 144 -5.37 18.97 11.26
N GLN A 145 -6.37 18.08 11.31
CA GLN A 145 -7.15 17.68 10.13
C GLN A 145 -8.03 18.83 9.65
N ARG A 146 -8.67 19.57 10.56
CA ARG A 146 -9.44 20.77 10.22
C ARG A 146 -8.56 21.85 9.60
N ALA A 147 -7.39 22.10 10.19
CA ALA A 147 -6.40 23.04 9.67
C ALA A 147 -5.88 22.64 8.28
N LEU A 148 -5.75 21.32 8.01
CA LEU A 148 -5.40 20.81 6.69
C LEU A 148 -6.51 21.08 5.67
N LEU A 149 -7.78 20.83 6.01
CA LEU A 149 -8.91 21.13 5.12
C LEU A 149 -9.05 22.62 4.83
N ILE A 150 -8.90 23.47 5.85
CA ILE A 150 -8.93 24.94 5.68
C ILE A 150 -7.84 25.39 4.72
N ARG A 151 -6.62 24.84 4.85
CA ARG A 151 -5.50 25.12 3.93
C ARG A 151 -5.78 24.62 2.51
N PHE A 152 -6.30 23.40 2.40
CA PHE A 152 -6.62 22.80 1.11
C PHE A 152 -7.69 23.60 0.36
N ARG A 153 -8.71 24.09 1.08
CA ARG A 153 -9.78 24.94 0.53
C ARG A 153 -9.31 26.31 0.05
N LYS A 154 -8.20 26.84 0.56
CA LYS A 154 -7.69 28.15 0.14
C LYS A 154 -6.98 28.08 -1.21
N ASP A 155 -5.99 27.20 -1.39
CA ASP A 155 -5.21 27.18 -2.65
C ASP A 155 -4.64 25.80 -3.05
N GLY A 156 -4.81 24.75 -2.23
CA GLY A 156 -4.21 23.42 -2.46
C GLY A 156 -2.66 23.36 -2.47
N LYS A 157 -1.96 24.49 -2.54
CA LYS A 157 -0.50 24.61 -2.62
C LYS A 157 0.15 24.56 -1.24
N PRO A 158 1.34 23.94 -1.10
CA PRO A 158 2.09 23.99 0.15
C PRO A 158 2.49 25.44 0.47
N THR A 159 2.40 25.81 1.75
CA THR A 159 2.78 27.16 2.20
C THR A 159 4.27 27.41 2.00
N ALA A 160 4.68 28.68 1.86
CA ALA A 160 6.09 29.04 1.76
C ALA A 160 6.92 28.48 2.92
N GLN A 161 6.35 28.41 4.13
CA GLN A 161 7.00 27.82 5.30
C GLN A 161 7.20 26.29 5.15
N GLU A 162 6.22 25.56 4.63
CA GLU A 162 6.34 24.12 4.37
C GLU A 162 7.36 23.83 3.26
N VAL A 163 7.38 24.65 2.21
CA VAL A 163 8.40 24.56 1.15
C VAL A 163 9.79 24.80 1.74
N ARG A 164 9.97 25.88 2.53
CA ARG A 164 11.23 26.15 3.25
C ARG A 164 11.63 24.99 4.16
N ALA A 165 10.70 24.42 4.93
CA ALA A 165 10.97 23.28 5.80
C ALA A 165 11.40 22.02 5.04
N ARG A 166 10.78 21.73 3.88
CA ARG A 166 11.18 20.63 2.99
C ARG A 166 12.56 20.86 2.39
N ASN A 167 12.85 22.07 1.94
CA ASN A 167 14.15 22.43 1.37
C ASN A 167 15.25 22.34 2.42
N LEU A 168 15.00 22.84 3.64
CA LEU A 168 15.92 22.73 4.77
C LEU A 168 16.18 21.26 5.14
N TYR A 169 15.14 20.42 5.15
CA TYR A 169 15.30 18.98 5.38
C TYR A 169 16.21 18.34 4.32
N ARG A 170 15.97 18.63 3.03
CA ARG A 170 16.75 18.08 1.91
C ARG A 170 18.21 18.54 1.96
N SER A 171 18.43 19.84 2.14
CA SER A 171 19.75 20.46 2.24
C SER A 171 20.56 19.91 3.41
N ARG A 172 19.99 19.84 4.62
CA ARG A 172 20.66 19.24 5.78
C ARG A 172 21.00 17.77 5.53
N ARG A 173 20.08 17.02 4.94
CA ARG A 173 20.30 15.58 4.66
C ARG A 173 21.41 15.35 3.63
N SER A 174 21.50 16.16 2.57
CA SER A 174 22.57 16.05 1.58
C SER A 174 23.93 16.45 2.13
N GLN A 175 23.96 17.35 3.11
CA GLN A 175 25.18 17.76 3.82
C GLN A 175 25.59 16.81 4.96
N GLY A 176 24.87 15.71 5.18
CA GLY A 176 25.14 14.81 6.31
C GLY A 176 24.85 15.45 7.68
N LEU A 177 23.94 16.41 7.74
CA LEU A 177 23.52 17.08 8.97
C LEU A 177 22.21 16.48 9.50
N CYS A 178 22.04 16.55 10.83
CA CYS A 178 20.82 16.21 11.51
C CYS A 178 19.68 17.11 11.04
N VAL A 179 18.59 16.53 10.51
CA VAL A 179 17.48 17.30 9.95
C VAL A 179 16.74 18.16 10.99
N ARG A 180 16.90 17.86 12.28
CA ARG A 180 16.23 18.56 13.38
C ARG A 180 17.07 19.73 13.92
N CYS A 181 18.27 19.47 14.43
CA CYS A 181 19.14 20.50 15.03
C CYS A 181 20.15 21.10 14.06
N GLY A 182 20.54 20.40 12.98
CA GLY A 182 21.59 20.84 12.06
C GLY A 182 23.01 20.40 12.42
N GLU A 183 23.21 19.68 13.53
CA GLU A 183 24.53 19.13 13.91
C GLU A 183 24.99 18.03 12.92
N GLU A 184 26.30 17.90 12.71
CA GLU A 184 26.89 16.86 11.87
C GLU A 184 26.51 15.46 12.33
N ASN A 185 26.08 14.62 11.39
CA ASN A 185 25.61 13.26 11.66
C ASN A 185 25.56 12.43 10.37
N ARG A 186 26.66 11.73 10.08
CA ARG A 186 26.84 10.96 8.84
C ARG A 186 25.99 9.68 8.79
N ASP A 187 25.73 9.06 9.94
CA ASP A 187 25.17 7.71 9.98
C ASP A 187 23.63 7.66 9.89
N SER A 188 22.94 8.80 10.03
CA SER A 188 21.47 8.77 10.11
C SER A 188 20.79 10.11 9.87
N THR A 189 19.46 10.09 9.78
CA THR A 189 18.65 11.32 9.63
C THR A 189 18.64 12.20 10.89
N LEU A 190 18.89 11.65 12.08
CA LEU A 190 18.86 12.39 13.35
C LEU A 190 20.08 12.06 14.20
N CYS A 191 20.76 13.09 14.72
CA CYS A 191 21.87 12.92 15.64
C CYS A 191 21.43 12.16 16.91
N PRO A 192 22.36 11.53 17.66
CA PRO A 192 22.04 10.75 18.85
C PRO A 192 21.15 11.50 19.85
N ARG A 193 21.45 12.78 20.11
CA ARG A 193 20.66 13.66 20.99
C ARG A 193 19.22 13.84 20.49
N CYS A 194 19.05 14.23 19.22
CA CYS A 194 17.71 14.42 18.64
C CYS A 194 16.90 13.12 18.54
N ARG A 195 17.60 11.98 18.37
CA ARG A 195 17.01 10.64 18.39
C ARG A 195 16.49 10.29 19.78
N GLU A 196 17.25 10.62 20.82
CA GLU A 196 16.84 10.42 22.21
C GLU A 196 15.64 11.27 22.58
N VAL A 197 15.66 12.57 22.25
CA VAL A 197 14.49 13.44 22.46
C VAL A 197 13.26 12.87 21.75
N ARG A 198 13.41 12.39 20.50
CA ARG A 198 12.31 11.76 19.75
C ARG A 198 11.83 10.45 20.40
N ARG A 199 12.73 9.67 21.02
CA ARG A 199 12.41 8.45 21.78
C ARG A 199 11.55 8.79 23.00
N VAL A 200 11.97 9.77 23.80
CA VAL A 200 11.24 10.27 24.98
C VAL A 200 9.89 10.85 24.57
N ASP A 201 9.83 11.69 23.54
CA ASP A 201 8.58 12.26 23.03
C ASP A 201 7.59 11.18 22.57
N ARG A 202 8.08 10.16 21.85
CA ARG A 202 7.27 9.01 21.42
C ARG A 202 6.73 8.26 22.63
N TRP A 203 7.55 8.04 23.66
CA TRP A 203 7.13 7.42 24.91
C TRP A 203 6.07 8.26 25.64
N ARG A 204 6.27 9.57 25.80
CA ARG A 204 5.30 10.50 26.43
C ARG A 204 3.97 10.50 25.67
N ARG A 205 3.99 10.54 24.33
CA ARG A 205 2.78 10.44 23.49
C ARG A 205 2.08 9.10 23.66
N ARG A 206 2.81 7.98 23.68
CA ARG A 206 2.23 6.65 23.95
C ARG A 206 1.55 6.61 25.32
N ARG A 207 2.17 7.17 26.36
CA ARG A 207 1.58 7.24 27.71
C ARG A 207 0.31 8.08 27.73
N ARG A 208 0.34 9.30 27.18
CA ARG A 208 -0.86 10.16 27.05
C ARG A 208 -1.99 9.48 26.26
N ASN A 209 -1.66 8.87 25.12
CA ASN A 209 -2.63 8.12 24.31
C ASN A 209 -3.20 6.93 25.08
N LYS A 210 -2.40 6.23 25.89
CA LYS A 210 -2.88 5.12 26.74
C LYS A 210 -3.84 5.62 27.80
N THR A 211 -3.56 6.76 28.45
CA THR A 211 -4.47 7.39 29.40
C THR A 211 -5.78 7.80 28.72
N TRP A 212 -5.71 8.51 27.59
CA TRP A 212 -6.89 8.92 26.83
C TRP A 212 -7.72 7.71 26.36
N GLN A 213 -7.07 6.66 25.84
CA GLN A 213 -7.77 5.42 25.46
C GLN A 213 -8.43 4.74 26.67
N ARG A 214 -7.82 4.74 27.85
CA ARG A 214 -8.45 4.21 29.07
C ARG A 214 -9.71 5.00 29.43
N THR A 215 -9.63 6.33 29.45
CA THR A 215 -10.78 7.20 29.71
C THR A 215 -11.90 6.98 28.70
N LEU A 216 -11.57 6.91 27.41
CA LEU A 216 -12.53 6.66 26.34
C LEU A 216 -13.23 5.30 26.47
N ARG A 217 -12.47 4.25 26.78
CA ARG A 217 -13.05 2.91 27.00
C ARG A 217 -13.93 2.85 28.24
N ALA A 218 -13.57 3.57 29.31
CA ALA A 218 -14.39 3.68 30.51
C ALA A 218 -15.70 4.41 30.20
N HIS A 219 -15.64 5.51 29.44
CA HIS A 219 -16.82 6.23 28.97
C HIS A 219 -17.74 5.34 28.12
N TRP A 220 -17.20 4.62 27.13
CA TRP A 220 -17.99 3.68 26.33
C TRP A 220 -18.60 2.55 27.16
N LYS A 221 -17.84 2.00 28.13
CA LYS A 221 -18.38 0.99 29.04
C LYS A 221 -19.57 1.52 29.84
N LYS A 222 -19.50 2.76 30.35
CA LYS A 222 -20.61 3.41 31.07
C LYS A 222 -21.84 3.62 30.18
N GLN A 223 -21.63 3.87 28.89
CA GLN A 223 -22.71 4.01 27.89
C GLN A 223 -23.21 2.69 27.30
N GLY A 224 -22.76 1.54 27.80
CA GLY A 224 -23.12 0.23 27.23
C GLY A 224 -22.60 0.00 25.81
N ARG A 225 -21.58 0.77 25.37
CA ARG A 225 -20.98 0.67 24.03
C ARG A 225 -19.77 -0.25 24.02
N CYS A 226 -19.42 -0.74 22.83
CA CYS A 226 -18.25 -1.59 22.63
C CYS A 226 -16.97 -0.89 23.09
N THR A 227 -16.23 -1.52 24.00
CA THR A 227 -15.00 -0.95 24.58
C THR A 227 -13.81 -0.89 23.62
N ARG A 228 -13.97 -1.23 22.33
CA ARG A 228 -12.89 -1.20 21.33
C ARG A 228 -13.13 -0.15 20.25
N CYS A 229 -14.35 -0.07 19.74
CA CYS A 229 -14.70 0.84 18.64
C CYS A 229 -15.85 1.80 18.96
N GLY A 230 -16.54 1.65 20.10
CA GLY A 230 -17.68 2.51 20.46
C GLY A 230 -19.01 2.16 19.79
N ALA A 231 -19.07 1.12 18.95
CA ALA A 231 -20.32 0.62 18.35
C ALA A 231 -21.23 -0.05 19.40
N VAL A 232 -22.53 -0.13 19.12
CA VAL A 232 -23.50 -0.82 19.98
C VAL A 232 -23.19 -2.34 19.98
N PRO A 233 -22.95 -2.97 21.14
CA PRO A 233 -22.72 -4.41 21.23
C PRO A 233 -24.05 -5.18 21.26
N GLU A 234 -24.00 -6.48 20.97
CA GLU A 234 -25.12 -7.38 21.21
C GLU A 234 -25.47 -7.43 22.72
N PRO A 235 -26.75 -7.67 23.08
CA PRO A 235 -27.15 -7.83 24.48
C PRO A 235 -26.27 -8.83 25.22
N GLY A 236 -25.79 -8.45 26.41
CA GLY A 236 -24.91 -9.28 27.24
C GLY A 236 -23.43 -9.31 26.83
N ARG A 237 -23.01 -8.68 25.72
CA ARG A 237 -21.59 -8.64 25.29
C ARG A 237 -20.93 -7.29 25.55
N LYS A 238 -19.62 -7.32 25.89
CA LYS A 238 -18.78 -6.11 26.06
C LYS A 238 -18.22 -5.55 24.74
N ARG A 239 -18.28 -6.33 23.66
CA ARG A 239 -17.75 -5.96 22.33
C ARG A 239 -18.79 -6.28 21.25
N CYS A 240 -18.81 -5.49 20.19
CA CYS A 240 -19.63 -5.77 19.02
C CYS A 240 -19.11 -7.00 18.26
N SER A 241 -19.98 -7.61 17.46
CA SER A 241 -19.71 -8.81 16.64
C SER A 241 -18.47 -8.64 15.76
N SER A 242 -18.32 -7.49 15.10
CA SER A 242 -17.19 -7.20 14.22
C SER A 242 -15.85 -7.13 14.96
N CYS A 243 -15.82 -6.53 16.15
CA CYS A 243 -14.61 -6.52 16.98
C CYS A 243 -14.29 -7.91 17.51
N HIS A 244 -15.31 -8.69 17.88
CA HIS A 244 -15.15 -10.06 18.35
C HIS A 244 -14.60 -10.98 17.24
N ALA A 245 -15.10 -10.85 16.01
CA ALA A 245 -14.57 -11.58 14.84
C ALA A 245 -13.09 -11.28 14.60
N LYS A 246 -12.70 -9.99 14.68
CA LYS A 246 -11.29 -9.57 14.57
C LYS A 246 -10.42 -10.17 15.68
N ASP A 247 -10.92 -10.28 16.90
CA ASP A 247 -10.20 -10.94 17.99
C ASP A 247 -10.01 -12.44 17.75
N ARG A 248 -11.04 -13.13 17.25
CA ARG A 248 -10.93 -14.55 16.87
C ARG A 248 -9.91 -14.76 15.76
N GLU A 249 -9.92 -13.92 14.72
CA GLU A 249 -8.96 -14.00 13.63
C GLU A 249 -7.53 -13.73 14.11
N HIS A 250 -7.35 -12.71 14.95
CA HIS A 250 -6.05 -12.41 15.55
C HIS A 250 -5.51 -13.60 16.36
N LEU A 251 -6.35 -14.23 17.19
CA LEU A 251 -5.97 -15.43 17.94
C LEU A 251 -5.62 -16.60 17.03
N ARG A 252 -6.35 -16.82 15.94
CA ARG A 252 -6.03 -17.84 14.92
C ARG A 252 -4.64 -17.61 14.31
N ARG A 253 -4.36 -16.38 13.85
CA ARG A 253 -3.06 -16.01 13.27
C ARG A 253 -1.93 -16.16 14.26
N TRP A 254 -2.14 -15.75 15.52
CA TRP A 254 -1.14 -15.90 16.58
C TRP A 254 -0.83 -17.36 16.89
N ARG A 255 -1.85 -18.22 17.00
CA ARG A 255 -1.66 -19.68 17.21
C ARG A 255 -0.90 -20.31 16.06
N LYS A 256 -1.25 -19.97 14.81
CA LYS A 256 -0.56 -20.46 13.62
C LYS A 256 0.92 -20.04 13.62
N ALA A 257 1.19 -18.74 13.80
CA ALA A 257 2.56 -18.23 13.85
C ALA A 257 3.39 -18.86 14.99
N ARG A 258 2.76 -19.11 16.13
CA ARG A 258 3.41 -19.81 17.25
C ARG A 258 3.73 -21.27 16.91
N ALA A 259 2.79 -22.00 16.33
CA ALA A 259 3.02 -23.38 15.89
C ALA A 259 4.12 -23.47 14.82
N GLU A 260 4.14 -22.53 13.87
CA GLU A 260 5.22 -22.44 12.86
C GLU A 260 6.58 -22.12 13.50
N ALA A 261 6.62 -21.26 14.53
CA ALA A 261 7.84 -20.96 15.25
C ALA A 261 8.33 -22.16 16.07
N GLU A 262 7.42 -22.88 16.75
CA GLU A 262 7.73 -24.11 17.48
C GLU A 262 8.21 -25.22 16.53
N ALA A 263 7.63 -25.35 15.34
CA ALA A 263 8.08 -26.30 14.32
C ALA A 263 9.46 -25.96 13.73
N ARG A 264 9.83 -24.67 13.68
CA ARG A 264 11.15 -24.20 13.22
C ARG A 264 12.21 -24.21 14.32
N ALA A 265 11.81 -24.28 15.59
CA ALA A 265 12.76 -24.30 16.69
C ALA A 265 13.61 -25.58 16.54
N PRO A 266 14.95 -25.48 16.50
CA PRO A 266 15.78 -26.66 16.48
C PRO A 266 15.43 -27.49 17.69
N LYS A 267 15.03 -28.75 17.48
CA LYS A 267 14.84 -29.70 18.58
C LYS A 267 16.15 -29.69 19.35
N GLN A 268 16.13 -29.23 20.60
CA GLN A 268 17.30 -29.31 21.46
C GLN A 268 17.71 -30.78 21.44
N LEU A 269 18.87 -31.07 20.87
CA LEU A 269 19.46 -32.39 20.93
C LEU A 269 19.73 -32.62 22.41
N VAL A 270 18.86 -33.37 23.05
CA VAL A 270 19.08 -33.86 24.41
C VAL A 270 20.28 -34.79 24.27
N PHE A 271 21.47 -34.32 24.65
CA PHE A 271 22.67 -35.14 24.65
C PHE A 271 22.49 -36.23 25.73
N PRO A 272 22.38 -37.51 25.36
CA PRO A 272 22.29 -38.58 26.32
C PRO A 272 23.72 -38.93 26.75
N GLY A 273 24.19 -38.39 27.87
CA GLY A 273 25.47 -38.85 28.41
C GLY A 273 26.24 -37.85 29.26
N GLN A 274 25.78 -37.61 30.48
CA GLN A 274 26.67 -37.41 31.63
C GLN A 274 26.11 -38.25 32.77
N LYS A 275 26.36 -39.56 32.69
CA LYS A 275 26.40 -40.40 33.90
C LYS A 275 27.86 -40.33 34.36
N GLY A 276 28.04 -39.87 35.60
CA GLY A 276 29.35 -39.78 36.26
C GLY A 276 29.96 -41.13 36.57
#